data_AF-A0A3D4BZJ1-F1
#
_entry.id   AF-A0A3D4BZJ1-F1
#
_cell.length_a   1.000
_cell.length_b   1.000
_cell.length_c   1.000
_cell.angle_alpha   90.00
_cell.angle_beta   90.00
_cell.angle_gamma   90.00
#
_symmetry.space_group_name_H-M   'P 1'
#
loop_
_entity.id
_entity.type
_entity.pdbx_description
1 polymer ?
#
loop_
_entity_poly.entity_id
_entity_poly.type
_entity_poly.pdbx_seq_one_letter_code
_entity_poly.pdbx_strand_id
1 'polypeptide(L)'
;VITTSAKTGTTSESIASLLNTGTYFVRVYQSSGDTNYSLSLNMIEITPNPNPTPEDWYNQNLKDAQIITLTRSLAADGNLSRNDMISIFSDAKDGSVIDANELTDLRTLVSNSTLFTMADSVKVLSNKIANSDVANTRSGFGNLSAGSNATQMENLIGKWFLGNNRPGLTSSSYSYQYVSGSLFQNGLSANDIDQGALGDCYYVATLASIAQE
;
A
#
# COMPACT_ATOMS: atom_id res chain seq x y z
N VAL A 1 10.25 -32.41 -27.42
CA VAL A 1 8.83 -32.06 -27.61
C VAL A 1 8.26 -31.81 -26.24
N ILE A 2 7.67 -30.63 -26.00
CA ILE A 2 7.22 -30.25 -24.64
C ILE A 2 5.86 -30.89 -24.32
N THR A 3 5.00 -30.96 -25.33
CA THR A 3 3.67 -31.56 -25.24
C THR A 3 3.14 -31.84 -26.64
N THR A 4 2.20 -32.77 -26.78
CA THR A 4 1.60 -33.17 -28.05
C THR A 4 0.11 -33.43 -27.91
N SER A 5 -0.67 -32.95 -28.88
CA SER A 5 -2.01 -33.46 -29.16
C SER A 5 -1.85 -34.74 -29.98
N ALA A 6 -2.26 -35.87 -29.41
CA ALA A 6 -2.20 -37.18 -30.08
C ALA A 6 -3.58 -37.85 -30.16
N LYS A 7 -4.65 -37.11 -29.82
CA LYS A 7 -6.01 -37.64 -29.89
C LYS A 7 -6.43 -37.78 -31.35
N THR A 8 -7.12 -38.88 -31.62
CA THR A 8 -7.73 -39.14 -32.93
C THR A 8 -9.11 -38.51 -33.01
N GLY A 9 -9.57 -38.24 -34.24
CA GLY A 9 -10.87 -37.63 -34.50
C GLY A 9 -10.81 -36.11 -34.68
N THR A 10 -11.99 -35.47 -34.67
CA THR A 10 -12.17 -34.05 -34.98
C THR A 10 -12.62 -33.21 -33.79
N THR A 11 -12.60 -33.79 -32.58
CA THR A 11 -12.99 -33.09 -31.36
C THR A 11 -11.93 -32.07 -30.97
N SER A 12 -12.36 -30.95 -30.40
CA SER A 12 -11.44 -29.93 -29.92
C SER A 12 -10.55 -30.46 -28.79
N GLU A 13 -9.27 -30.09 -28.82
CA GLU A 13 -8.31 -30.42 -27.79
C GLU A 13 -7.66 -29.15 -27.24
N SER A 14 -7.26 -29.18 -25.98
CA SER A 14 -6.56 -28.08 -25.32
C SER A 14 -5.35 -28.64 -24.61
N ILE A 15 -4.24 -27.91 -24.70
CA ILE A 15 -2.98 -28.24 -24.06
C ILE A 15 -2.53 -27.03 -23.25
N ALA A 16 -2.27 -27.25 -21.97
CA ALA A 16 -1.67 -26.26 -21.08
C ALA A 16 -0.32 -26.78 -20.60
N SER A 17 0.73 -25.96 -20.68
CA SER A 17 2.06 -26.31 -20.22
C SER A 17 2.75 -25.09 -19.63
N LEU A 18 3.48 -25.31 -18.52
CA LEU A 18 4.34 -24.31 -17.93
C LEU A 18 5.64 -24.23 -18.73
N LEU A 19 5.98 -23.04 -19.20
CA LEU A 19 7.17 -22.82 -20.03
C LEU A 19 8.11 -21.85 -19.31
N ASN A 20 9.40 -22.18 -19.31
CA ASN A 20 10.43 -21.23 -18.88
C ASN A 20 10.56 -20.10 -19.93
N THR A 21 11.27 -19.03 -19.61
CA THR A 21 11.58 -18.00 -20.61
C THR A 21 12.33 -18.63 -21.80
N GLY A 22 11.83 -18.40 -23.02
CA GLY A 22 12.44 -18.94 -24.22
C GLY A 22 11.56 -18.77 -25.46
N THR A 23 12.14 -19.12 -26.61
CA THR A 23 11.42 -19.16 -27.89
C THR A 23 10.84 -20.56 -28.11
N TYR A 24 9.53 -20.62 -28.30
CA TYR A 24 8.80 -21.87 -28.54
C TYR A 24 8.16 -21.88 -29.91
N PHE A 25 8.15 -23.05 -30.54
CA PHE A 25 7.56 -23.25 -31.86
C PHE A 25 6.44 -24.28 -31.77
N VAL A 26 5.31 -23.97 -32.40
CA VAL A 26 4.22 -24.93 -32.62
C VAL A 26 4.43 -25.55 -34.00
N ARG A 27 4.38 -26.89 -34.06
CA ARG A 27 4.47 -27.64 -35.32
C ARG A 27 3.26 -28.55 -35.43
N VAL A 28 2.53 -28.42 -36.54
CA VAL A 28 1.40 -29.26 -36.88
C VAL A 28 1.85 -30.26 -37.95
N TYR A 29 1.62 -31.54 -37.71
CA TYR A 29 1.84 -32.59 -38.69
C TYR A 29 0.51 -32.99 -39.32
N GLN A 30 0.48 -33.12 -40.64
CA GLN A 30 -0.64 -33.75 -41.32
C GLN A 30 -0.62 -35.25 -41.02
N SER A 31 -1.78 -35.81 -40.64
CA SER A 31 -1.94 -37.26 -40.49
C SER A 31 -2.36 -37.89 -41.82
N SER A 32 -3.57 -37.54 -42.31
CA SER A 32 -4.07 -37.92 -43.64
C SER A 32 -5.23 -37.00 -44.05
N GLY A 33 -5.40 -36.79 -45.36
CA GLY A 33 -6.45 -35.91 -45.91
C GLY A 33 -6.25 -34.42 -45.61
N ASP A 34 -7.18 -33.59 -46.10
CA ASP A 34 -7.20 -32.15 -45.86
C ASP A 34 -8.25 -31.83 -44.79
N THR A 35 -7.81 -31.30 -43.65
CA THR A 35 -8.70 -30.90 -42.55
C THR A 35 -8.50 -29.42 -42.24
N ASN A 36 -9.59 -28.66 -42.25
CA ASN A 36 -9.59 -27.28 -41.78
C ASN A 36 -9.65 -27.26 -40.25
N TYR A 37 -8.82 -26.43 -39.62
CA TYR A 37 -8.81 -26.24 -38.17
C TYR A 37 -8.54 -24.77 -37.82
N SER A 38 -8.98 -24.38 -36.62
CA SER A 38 -8.65 -23.09 -36.02
C SER A 38 -7.70 -23.33 -34.85
N LEU A 39 -6.51 -22.72 -34.90
CA LEU A 39 -5.54 -22.76 -33.81
C LEU A 39 -5.58 -21.43 -33.06
N SER A 40 -5.81 -21.49 -31.75
CA SER A 40 -5.68 -20.35 -30.85
C SER A 40 -4.55 -20.58 -29.86
N LEU A 41 -3.72 -19.57 -29.67
CA LEU A 41 -2.61 -19.59 -28.73
C LEU A 41 -2.82 -18.44 -27.75
N ASN A 42 -2.86 -18.77 -26.46
CA ASN A 42 -2.86 -17.80 -25.39
C ASN A 42 -1.64 -18.05 -24.51
N MET A 43 -0.93 -16.99 -24.13
CA MET A 43 0.15 -17.04 -23.17
C MET A 43 -0.19 -16.11 -22.01
N ILE A 44 -0.10 -16.66 -20.80
CA ILE A 44 -0.18 -15.88 -19.56
C ILE A 44 1.23 -15.88 -19.00
N GLU A 45 1.83 -14.69 -18.89
CA GLU A 45 3.10 -14.55 -18.19
C GLU A 45 2.89 -14.85 -16.70
N ILE A 46 3.65 -15.82 -16.20
CA ILE A 46 3.79 -16.11 -14.78
C ILE A 46 5.15 -15.59 -14.33
N THR A 47 5.18 -14.39 -13.77
CA THR A 47 6.38 -13.91 -13.08
C THR A 47 6.55 -14.74 -11.81
N PRO A 48 7.68 -15.45 -11.58
CA PRO A 48 7.95 -15.99 -10.26
C PRO A 48 8.03 -14.81 -9.29
N ASN A 49 7.02 -14.68 -8.45
CA ASN A 49 7.09 -13.78 -7.30
C ASN A 49 8.32 -14.24 -6.48
N PRO A 50 9.33 -13.39 -6.23
CA PRO A 50 10.54 -13.79 -5.51
C PRO A 50 10.28 -14.24 -4.06
N ASN A 51 9.03 -14.12 -3.59
CA ASN A 51 8.54 -14.83 -2.41
C ASN A 51 7.34 -15.70 -2.81
N PRO A 52 7.35 -17.03 -2.57
CA PRO A 52 6.09 -17.73 -2.40
C PRO A 52 5.43 -17.11 -1.16
N THR A 53 4.45 -16.21 -1.36
CA THR A 53 3.48 -15.95 -0.30
C THR A 53 2.95 -17.32 0.11
N PRO A 54 3.08 -17.75 1.37
CA PRO A 54 2.40 -18.94 1.86
C PRO A 54 0.97 -18.89 1.36
N GLU A 55 0.49 -19.97 0.75
CA GLU A 55 -0.92 -20.22 0.40
C GLU A 55 -1.82 -18.99 0.57
N ASP A 56 -1.98 -18.17 -0.48
CA ASP A 56 -2.74 -16.90 -0.47
C ASP A 56 -2.90 -16.18 0.89
N TRP A 57 -1.81 -15.65 1.42
CA TRP A 57 -1.77 -14.91 2.69
C TRP A 57 -2.92 -13.92 2.86
N TYR A 58 -3.35 -13.23 1.80
CA TYR A 58 -4.44 -12.26 1.86
C TYR A 58 -5.75 -12.92 2.29
N ASN A 59 -6.19 -13.99 1.61
CA ASN A 59 -7.43 -14.69 1.96
C ASN A 59 -7.34 -15.44 3.30
N GLN A 60 -6.14 -15.74 3.79
CA GLN A 60 -5.94 -16.37 5.10
C GLN A 60 -5.99 -15.39 6.27
N ASN A 61 -5.58 -14.14 6.06
CA ASN A 61 -5.33 -13.17 7.14
C ASN A 61 -6.27 -11.97 7.09
N LEU A 62 -6.94 -11.72 5.98
CA LEU A 62 -7.91 -10.66 5.77
C LEU A 62 -9.32 -11.23 5.58
N LYS A 63 -10.33 -10.40 5.79
CA LYS A 63 -11.75 -10.80 5.86
C LYS A 63 -12.62 -10.05 4.87
N ASP A 64 -12.37 -8.77 4.68
CA ASP A 64 -13.12 -7.93 3.75
C ASP A 64 -12.65 -8.13 2.31
N ALA A 65 -13.61 -8.42 1.43
CA ALA A 65 -13.32 -8.80 0.04
C ALA A 65 -12.76 -7.64 -0.80
N GLN A 66 -13.17 -6.40 -0.50
CA GLN A 66 -12.69 -5.21 -1.21
C GLN A 66 -11.27 -4.88 -0.78
N ILE A 67 -10.99 -4.86 0.53
CA ILE A 67 -9.64 -4.67 1.06
C ILE A 67 -8.70 -5.77 0.58
N ILE A 68 -9.12 -7.04 0.53
CA ILE A 68 -8.31 -8.13 -0.05
C ILE A 68 -7.93 -7.83 -1.49
N THR A 69 -8.94 -7.50 -2.32
CA THR A 69 -8.76 -7.29 -3.75
C THR A 69 -7.86 -6.08 -4.01
N LEU A 70 -8.13 -4.98 -3.33
CA LEU A 70 -7.39 -3.74 -3.47
C LEU A 70 -5.95 -3.88 -2.98
N THR A 71 -5.74 -4.43 -1.78
CA THR A 71 -4.39 -4.62 -1.23
C THR A 71 -3.55 -5.50 -2.14
N ARG A 72 -4.11 -6.60 -2.65
CA ARG A 72 -3.39 -7.48 -3.58
C ARG A 72 -2.97 -6.75 -4.85
N SER A 73 -3.81 -5.87 -5.37
CA SER A 73 -3.49 -5.07 -6.56
C SER A 73 -2.40 -4.04 -6.28
N LEU A 74 -2.48 -3.34 -5.14
CA LEU A 74 -1.56 -2.27 -4.79
C LEU A 74 -0.18 -2.80 -4.39
N ALA A 75 -0.14 -3.91 -3.65
CA ALA A 75 1.09 -4.55 -3.19
C ALA A 75 1.70 -5.52 -4.22
N ALA A 76 1.28 -5.46 -5.49
CA ALA A 76 1.80 -6.33 -6.55
C ALA A 76 3.31 -6.13 -6.80
N ASP A 77 3.83 -4.95 -6.46
CA ASP A 77 5.26 -4.61 -6.48
C ASP A 77 6.01 -5.02 -5.20
N GLY A 78 5.33 -5.68 -4.25
CA GLY A 78 5.88 -6.05 -2.94
C GLY A 78 6.00 -4.88 -1.96
N ASN A 79 5.40 -3.73 -2.27
CA ASN A 79 5.44 -2.53 -1.47
C ASN A 79 4.03 -2.00 -1.16
N LEU A 80 3.80 -1.50 0.06
CA LEU A 80 2.64 -0.65 0.36
C LEU A 80 3.12 0.75 0.65
N SER A 81 3.09 1.59 -0.38
CA SER A 81 3.50 2.98 -0.30
C SER A 81 2.50 3.81 0.52
N ARG A 82 2.90 5.07 0.77
CA ARG A 82 2.02 6.06 1.38
C ARG A 82 0.69 6.20 0.64
N ASN A 83 0.71 6.20 -0.69
CA ASN A 83 -0.50 6.39 -1.48
C ASN A 83 -1.38 5.12 -1.49
N ASP A 84 -0.75 3.95 -1.42
CA ASP A 84 -1.46 2.67 -1.34
C ASP A 84 -2.20 2.56 -0.01
N MET A 85 -1.54 2.88 1.10
CA MET A 85 -2.18 2.88 2.42
C MET A 85 -3.31 3.91 2.50
N ILE A 86 -3.17 5.10 1.91
CA ILE A 86 -4.28 6.07 1.83
C ILE A 86 -5.47 5.49 1.05
N SER A 87 -5.20 4.78 -0.05
CA SER A 87 -6.24 4.16 -0.87
C SER A 87 -6.96 3.06 -0.09
N ILE A 88 -6.22 2.18 0.59
CA ILE A 88 -6.77 1.10 1.43
C ILE A 88 -7.61 1.66 2.60
N PHE A 89 -7.13 2.69 3.31
CA PHE A 89 -7.92 3.33 4.36
C PHE A 89 -9.18 4.01 3.81
N SER A 90 -9.14 4.50 2.57
CA SER A 90 -10.29 5.14 1.93
C SER A 90 -11.31 4.12 1.42
N ASP A 91 -10.86 2.93 1.01
CA ASP A 91 -11.68 1.81 0.54
C ASP A 91 -12.54 1.25 1.66
N ALA A 92 -11.95 1.09 2.86
CA ALA A 92 -12.64 0.66 4.08
C ALA A 92 -13.81 1.56 4.52
N LYS A 93 -14.09 2.66 3.83
CA LYS A 93 -15.26 3.54 4.10
C LYS A 93 -16.51 3.08 3.34
N ASP A 94 -16.44 1.97 2.61
CA ASP A 94 -17.59 1.40 1.93
C ASP A 94 -18.72 1.12 2.94
N GLY A 95 -19.96 1.23 2.48
CA GLY A 95 -21.11 1.17 3.41
C GLY A 95 -21.23 2.35 4.40
N SER A 96 -20.39 3.39 4.30
CA SER A 96 -20.36 4.61 5.15
C SER A 96 -19.91 4.43 6.60
N VAL A 97 -19.62 3.20 7.02
CA VAL A 97 -19.18 2.85 8.36
C VAL A 97 -18.03 1.87 8.28
N ILE A 98 -17.06 2.04 9.18
CA ILE A 98 -15.93 1.15 9.32
C ILE A 98 -16.38 -0.04 10.17
N ASP A 99 -16.58 -1.20 9.56
CA ASP A 99 -17.05 -2.39 10.24
C ASP A 99 -15.91 -3.16 10.96
N ALA A 100 -16.27 -4.29 11.58
CA ALA A 100 -15.31 -5.09 12.35
C ALA A 100 -14.31 -5.86 11.47
N ASN A 101 -14.70 -6.24 10.25
CA ASN A 101 -13.84 -6.94 9.31
C ASN A 101 -12.82 -5.97 8.73
N GLU A 102 -13.26 -4.81 8.25
CA GLU A 102 -12.40 -3.75 7.73
C GLU A 102 -11.37 -3.33 8.79
N LEU A 103 -11.81 -3.07 10.03
CA LEU A 103 -10.90 -2.70 11.11
C LEU A 103 -9.90 -3.82 11.45
N THR A 104 -10.33 -5.08 11.37
CA THR A 104 -9.43 -6.22 11.56
C THR A 104 -8.35 -6.23 10.48
N ASP A 105 -8.76 -6.07 9.23
CA ASP A 105 -7.87 -6.13 8.07
C ASP A 105 -6.86 -4.98 8.07
N LEU A 106 -7.31 -3.76 8.33
CA LEU A 106 -6.42 -2.59 8.47
C LEU A 106 -5.35 -2.81 9.54
N ARG A 107 -5.71 -3.41 10.68
CA ARG A 107 -4.76 -3.73 11.74
C ARG A 107 -3.81 -4.86 11.35
N THR A 108 -4.31 -5.88 10.65
CA THR A 108 -3.50 -6.99 10.12
C THR A 108 -2.47 -6.51 9.10
N LEU A 109 -2.85 -5.62 8.19
CA LEU A 109 -1.92 -5.05 7.21
C LEU A 109 -0.80 -4.26 7.88
N VAL A 110 -1.13 -3.44 8.88
CA VAL A 110 -0.15 -2.66 9.64
C VAL A 110 0.81 -3.54 10.44
N SER A 111 0.29 -4.57 11.12
CA SER A 111 1.12 -5.48 11.91
C SER A 111 2.06 -6.33 11.04
N ASN A 112 1.67 -6.59 9.78
CA ASN A 112 2.46 -7.32 8.79
C ASN A 112 3.19 -6.40 7.80
N SER A 113 3.46 -5.15 8.18
CA SER A 113 4.15 -4.13 7.35
C SER A 113 5.47 -4.60 6.72
N THR A 114 6.19 -5.54 7.34
CA THR A 114 7.44 -6.11 6.79
C THR A 114 7.22 -6.99 5.56
N LEU A 115 6.04 -7.58 5.39
CA LEU A 115 5.69 -8.34 4.18
C LEU A 115 5.57 -7.45 2.94
N PHE A 116 5.32 -6.15 3.16
CA PHE A 116 5.01 -5.17 2.12
C PHE A 116 6.06 -4.06 2.05
N THR A 117 7.29 -4.31 2.53
CA THR A 117 8.42 -3.35 2.47
C THR A 117 8.04 -1.91 2.86
N MET A 118 7.06 -1.73 3.77
CA MET A 118 6.54 -0.40 4.07
C MET A 118 7.64 0.44 4.70
N ALA A 119 7.83 1.66 4.19
CA ALA A 119 8.69 2.64 4.85
C ALA A 119 8.24 2.86 6.30
N ASP A 120 9.20 3.04 7.23
CA ASP A 120 8.91 3.20 8.65
C ASP A 120 7.91 4.33 8.93
N SER A 121 8.02 5.43 8.19
CA SER A 121 7.08 6.55 8.28
C SER A 121 5.65 6.13 7.93
N VAL A 122 5.46 5.36 6.84
CA VAL A 122 4.15 4.84 6.43
C VAL A 122 3.60 3.89 7.49
N LYS A 123 4.42 2.96 8.00
CA LYS A 123 4.05 2.04 9.07
C LYS A 123 3.57 2.78 10.32
N VAL A 124 4.34 3.77 10.79
CA VAL A 124 4.01 4.54 12.00
C VAL A 124 2.72 5.34 11.80
N LEU A 125 2.55 6.00 10.66
CA LEU A 125 1.35 6.79 10.37
C LEU A 125 0.11 5.90 10.21
N SER A 126 0.22 4.77 9.51
CA SER A 126 -0.85 3.77 9.40
C SER A 126 -1.22 3.19 10.78
N ASN A 127 -0.24 2.95 11.65
CA ASN A 127 -0.48 2.46 13.00
C ASN A 127 -1.32 3.44 13.83
N LYS A 128 -1.03 4.74 13.74
CA LYS A 128 -1.78 5.79 14.43
C LYS A 128 -3.22 5.93 13.96
N ILE A 129 -3.53 5.48 12.73
CA ILE A 129 -4.89 5.39 12.21
C ILE A 129 -5.58 4.10 12.70
N ALA A 130 -4.98 2.93 12.47
CA ALA A 130 -5.63 1.64 12.69
C ALA A 130 -5.66 1.14 14.16
N ASN A 131 -4.59 1.40 14.92
CA ASN A 131 -4.38 0.84 16.28
C ASN A 131 -4.61 1.84 17.41
N SER A 132 -4.94 3.10 17.11
CA SER A 132 -5.12 4.25 18.03
C SER A 132 -3.86 5.06 18.30
N ASP A 133 -4.07 6.35 18.56
CA ASP A 133 -3.07 7.29 19.05
C ASP A 133 -3.76 8.34 19.95
N VAL A 134 -3.13 8.73 21.06
CA VAL A 134 -3.70 9.71 22.00
C VAL A 134 -3.98 11.07 21.33
N ALA A 135 -3.23 11.43 20.29
CA ALA A 135 -3.44 12.65 19.53
C ALA A 135 -4.75 12.64 18.73
N ASN A 136 -5.32 11.47 18.43
CA ASN A 136 -6.63 11.38 17.76
C ASN A 136 -7.75 11.86 18.68
N THR A 137 -7.71 11.42 19.95
CA THR A 137 -8.64 11.87 20.99
C THR A 137 -8.49 13.37 21.25
N ARG A 138 -7.24 13.87 21.33
CA ARG A 138 -6.96 15.31 21.51
C ARG A 138 -7.43 16.18 20.34
N SER A 139 -7.54 15.60 19.14
CA SER A 139 -8.06 16.29 17.95
C SER A 139 -9.60 16.31 17.89
N GLY A 140 -10.30 15.68 18.83
CA GLY A 140 -11.76 15.73 18.95
C GLY A 140 -12.53 14.73 18.07
N PHE A 141 -11.87 14.01 17.16
CA PHE A 141 -12.50 12.96 16.34
C PHE A 141 -12.27 11.54 16.85
N GLY A 142 -11.37 11.32 17.83
CA GLY A 142 -11.20 10.03 18.50
C GLY A 142 -10.53 8.94 17.65
N ASN A 143 -10.34 7.76 18.25
CA ASN A 143 -9.69 6.61 17.61
C ASN A 143 -10.67 5.77 16.78
N LEU A 144 -10.14 5.09 15.77
CA LEU A 144 -10.89 4.18 14.93
C LEU A 144 -11.40 2.97 15.73
N SER A 145 -12.68 2.66 15.58
CA SER A 145 -13.34 1.50 16.17
C SER A 145 -14.38 0.95 15.20
N ALA A 146 -14.81 -0.30 15.37
CA ALA A 146 -15.92 -0.82 14.58
C ALA A 146 -17.17 0.05 14.84
N GLY A 147 -17.84 0.46 13.76
CA GLY A 147 -18.91 1.45 13.77
C GLY A 147 -18.46 2.92 13.63
N SER A 148 -17.16 3.20 13.54
CA SER A 148 -16.65 4.52 13.16
C SER A 148 -17.23 4.93 11.79
N ASN A 149 -17.49 6.21 11.55
CA ASN A 149 -18.03 6.65 10.26
C ASN A 149 -16.91 7.06 9.28
N ALA A 150 -17.28 7.18 7.99
CA ALA A 150 -16.38 7.62 6.92
C ALA A 150 -15.69 8.97 7.23
N THR A 151 -16.39 9.93 7.85
CA THR A 151 -15.81 11.23 8.22
C THR A 151 -14.68 11.10 9.25
N GLN A 152 -14.81 10.18 10.22
CA GLN A 152 -13.77 9.91 11.18
C GLN A 152 -12.52 9.34 10.49
N MET A 153 -12.70 8.40 9.55
CA MET A 153 -11.60 7.87 8.74
C MET A 153 -10.91 8.98 7.93
N GLU A 154 -11.68 9.85 7.26
CA GLU A 154 -11.16 10.98 6.51
C GLU A 154 -10.37 11.96 7.37
N ASN A 155 -10.84 12.25 8.58
CA ASN A 155 -10.13 13.09 9.54
C ASN A 155 -8.80 12.45 10.00
N LEU A 156 -8.78 11.13 10.19
CA LEU A 156 -7.58 10.38 10.57
C LEU A 156 -6.54 10.36 9.44
N ILE A 157 -6.96 10.05 8.21
CA ILE A 157 -6.12 10.15 7.00
C ILE A 157 -5.61 11.59 6.85
N GLY A 158 -6.51 12.55 7.00
CA GLY A 158 -6.24 13.98 6.94
C GLY A 158 -5.16 14.40 7.92
N LYS A 159 -5.23 13.95 9.17
CA LYS A 159 -4.24 14.25 10.21
C LYS A 159 -2.89 13.60 9.91
N TRP A 160 -2.87 12.30 9.71
CA TRP A 160 -1.61 11.54 9.73
C TRP A 160 -0.90 11.49 8.41
N PHE A 161 -1.64 11.34 7.31
CA PHE A 161 -1.03 11.34 5.99
C PHE A 161 -1.00 12.74 5.39
N LEU A 162 -2.11 13.49 5.40
CA LEU A 162 -2.24 14.70 4.59
C LEU A 162 -1.83 16.01 5.30
N GLY A 163 -1.63 16.00 6.63
CA GLY A 163 -1.28 17.20 7.39
C GLY A 163 -2.42 18.24 7.49
N ASN A 164 -3.67 17.83 7.31
CA ASN A 164 -4.84 18.71 7.37
C ASN A 164 -5.19 19.14 8.80
N ASN A 165 -4.84 18.33 9.81
CA ASN A 165 -4.98 18.71 11.22
C ASN A 165 -3.73 19.44 11.71
N ARG A 166 -3.68 20.74 11.43
CA ARG A 166 -2.54 21.59 11.81
C ARG A 166 -2.54 21.89 13.32
N PRO A 167 -1.37 22.11 13.93
CA PRO A 167 -1.29 22.59 15.31
C PRO A 167 -2.14 23.86 15.54
N GLY A 168 -2.68 24.00 16.75
CA GLY A 168 -3.38 25.22 17.15
C GLY A 168 -2.42 26.41 17.18
N LEU A 169 -2.83 27.55 16.65
CA LEU A 169 -2.07 28.79 16.75
C LEU A 169 -2.28 29.40 18.13
N THR A 170 -1.19 29.89 18.75
CA THR A 170 -1.22 30.54 20.07
C THR A 170 -1.71 31.99 20.02
N SER A 171 -1.79 32.57 18.82
CA SER A 171 -2.30 33.92 18.56
C SER A 171 -2.99 33.97 17.20
N SER A 172 -4.06 34.76 17.10
CA SER A 172 -4.76 35.06 15.84
C SER A 172 -3.94 35.90 14.87
N SER A 173 -2.80 36.46 15.31
CA SER A 173 -1.85 37.17 14.45
C SER A 173 -1.02 36.24 13.58
N TYR A 174 -0.95 34.95 13.91
CA TYR A 174 -0.25 33.96 13.10
C TYR A 174 -1.19 33.37 12.04
N SER A 175 -0.60 32.94 10.92
CA SER A 175 -1.30 32.18 9.90
C SER A 175 -0.37 31.11 9.35
N TYR A 176 -0.91 29.95 9.01
CA TYR A 176 -0.15 28.93 8.29
C TYR A 176 0.14 29.41 6.87
N GLN A 177 1.40 29.35 6.48
CA GLN A 177 1.85 29.67 5.13
C GLN A 177 2.37 28.41 4.45
N TYR A 178 2.16 28.31 3.14
CA TYR A 178 2.78 27.25 2.35
C TYR A 178 4.26 27.56 2.19
N VAL A 179 5.11 26.57 2.47
CA VAL A 179 6.55 26.66 2.23
C VAL A 179 6.93 25.62 1.18
N SER A 180 7.79 26.02 0.23
CA SER A 180 8.37 25.12 -0.78
C SER A 180 9.84 25.47 -0.98
N GLY A 181 10.64 24.47 -1.35
CA GLY A 181 12.08 24.58 -1.49
C GLY A 181 12.77 23.32 -0.99
N SER A 182 14.11 23.34 -0.97
CA SER A 182 14.89 22.25 -0.38
C SER A 182 14.85 22.35 1.14
N LEU A 183 14.68 21.22 1.82
CA LEU A 183 14.71 21.14 3.28
C LEU A 183 16.07 21.58 3.84
N PHE A 184 17.14 21.32 3.10
CA PHE A 184 18.50 21.74 3.41
C PHE A 184 19.09 22.49 2.21
N GLN A 185 19.70 23.63 2.45
CA GLN A 185 20.42 24.40 1.43
C GLN A 185 21.87 24.52 1.85
N ASN A 186 22.77 23.91 1.06
CA ASN A 186 24.21 23.88 1.34
C ASN A 186 24.61 23.10 2.61
N GLY A 187 23.83 22.07 2.96
CA GLY A 187 24.06 21.26 4.16
C GLY A 187 23.22 21.72 5.35
N LEU A 188 23.55 21.18 6.51
CA LEU A 188 22.97 21.56 7.80
C LEU A 188 23.96 22.45 8.56
N SER A 189 23.46 23.49 9.21
CA SER A 189 24.27 24.35 10.07
C SER A 189 23.52 24.71 11.35
N ALA A 190 24.24 24.84 12.46
CA ALA A 190 23.67 25.40 13.69
C ALA A 190 23.11 26.82 13.50
N ASN A 191 23.61 27.55 12.50
CA ASN A 191 23.12 28.89 12.16
C ASN A 191 21.74 28.87 11.49
N ASP A 192 21.25 27.70 11.03
CA ASP A 192 19.93 27.56 10.43
C ASP A 192 18.82 27.49 11.51
N ILE A 193 19.19 27.42 12.79
CA ILE A 193 18.26 27.20 13.91
C ILE A 193 18.03 28.51 14.66
N ASP A 194 16.77 28.93 14.71
CA ASP A 194 16.31 30.09 15.46
C ASP A 194 15.37 29.65 16.59
N GLN A 195 15.62 30.15 17.80
CA GLN A 195 14.80 29.93 18.99
C GLN A 195 13.35 30.42 18.80
N GLY A 196 13.19 31.52 18.06
CA GLY A 196 11.93 32.23 18.02
C GLY A 196 11.40 32.59 19.42
N ALA A 197 10.08 32.60 19.57
CA ALA A 197 9.40 33.02 20.80
C ALA A 197 8.88 31.86 21.67
N LEU A 198 9.08 30.60 21.26
CA LEU A 198 8.62 29.44 22.02
C LEU A 198 9.66 29.10 23.11
N GLY A 199 9.21 28.65 24.27
CA GLY A 199 10.09 28.30 25.40
C GLY A 199 10.77 26.94 25.28
N ASP A 200 11.20 26.56 24.08
CA ASP A 200 11.73 25.24 23.72
C ASP A 200 13.25 25.24 23.53
N CYS A 201 13.96 26.13 24.22
CA CYS A 201 15.39 26.36 24.03
C CYS A 201 16.27 25.14 24.22
N TYR A 202 15.88 24.26 25.14
CA TYR A 202 16.56 22.98 25.34
C TYR A 202 16.47 22.09 24.10
N TYR A 203 15.35 22.11 23.37
CA TYR A 203 15.13 21.29 22.18
C TYR A 203 15.87 21.87 20.98
N VAL A 204 15.76 23.17 20.72
CA VAL A 204 16.48 23.76 19.59
C VAL A 204 18.00 23.77 19.81
N ALA A 205 18.48 23.84 21.06
CA ALA A 205 19.90 23.70 21.37
C ALA A 205 20.45 22.30 21.05
N THR A 206 19.66 21.23 21.24
CA THR A 206 20.10 19.89 20.84
C THR A 206 20.13 19.73 19.32
N LEU A 207 19.16 20.31 18.60
CA LEU A 207 19.20 20.36 17.14
C LEU A 207 20.45 21.10 16.63
N ALA A 208 20.81 22.22 17.26
CA ALA A 208 22.00 22.99 16.91
C ALA A 208 23.30 22.24 17.21
N SER A 209 23.30 21.37 18.21
CA SER A 209 24.44 20.50 18.51
C SER A 209 24.59 19.41 17.44
N ILE A 210 23.49 18.77 17.03
CA ILE A 210 23.50 17.74 15.97
C ILE A 210 23.95 18.33 14.63
N ALA A 211 23.57 19.58 14.32
CA ALA A 211 23.96 20.25 13.08
C ALA A 211 25.45 20.69 13.04
N GLN A 212 26.22 20.48 14.12
CA GLN A 212 27.66 20.75 14.17
C GLN A 212 28.52 19.49 13.99
N GLU A 213 27.93 18.29 14.05
CA GLU A 213 28.59 17.01 13.80
C GLU A 213 28.63 16.67 12.31
#